data_AF-A0A9E8TL59-F1
#
_entry.id   AF-A0A9E8TL59-F1
#
_cell.length_a   1.000
_cell.length_b   1.000
_cell.length_c   1.000
_cell.angle_alpha   90.00
_cell.angle_beta   90.00
_cell.angle_gamma   90.00
#
_symmetry.space_group_name_H-M   'P 1'
#
loop_
_entity.id
_entity.type
_entity.pdbx_description
1 polymer ?
#
loop_
_entity_poly.entity_id
_entity_poly.type
_entity_poly.pdbx_seq_one_letter_code
_entity_poly.pdbx_strand_id
1 'polypeptide(L)'
;MTLLAHRTAGYTAHELADAVYGDVDAVSTLRPEMVRLRHVVEALDPTLVPLSRPYRLPRPVALDLDALVGLVDRGAHRAAVRADTGPALPSSTAPGVVALRVEVAATVRDALLTGGSIESLVSYSESDAGRDDVRVLLELLRRLPPGSPRRTHLVAHLEALGGRD
;
A
#
# COMPACT_ATOMS: atom_id res chain seq x y z
N MET A 1 11.90 -2.95 -9.26
CA MET A 1 11.04 -2.11 -10.13
C MET A 1 10.14 -1.20 -9.33
N THR A 2 9.29 -1.71 -8.45
CA THR A 2 8.29 -0.92 -7.70
C THR A 2 8.86 0.32 -7.02
N LEU A 3 9.96 0.19 -6.27
CA LEU A 3 10.61 1.33 -5.63
C LEU A 3 11.03 2.41 -6.65
N LEU A 4 11.63 2.00 -7.78
CA LEU A 4 12.06 2.91 -8.84
C LEU A 4 10.88 3.59 -9.54
N ALA A 5 9.72 2.93 -9.63
CA ALA A 5 8.50 3.50 -10.17
C ALA A 5 7.88 4.50 -9.19
N HIS A 6 7.87 4.18 -7.89
CA HIS A 6 7.29 5.03 -6.86
C HIS A 6 8.11 6.31 -6.62
N ARG A 7 9.45 6.23 -6.51
CA ARG A 7 10.32 7.41 -6.32
C ARG A 7 10.91 7.89 -7.64
N THR A 8 10.19 8.80 -8.29
CA THR A 8 10.59 9.39 -9.60
C THR A 8 11.91 10.17 -9.56
N ALA A 9 12.26 10.76 -8.42
CA ALA A 9 13.55 11.43 -8.21
C ALA A 9 14.75 10.46 -8.32
N GLY A 10 14.52 9.18 -8.08
CA GLY A 10 15.52 8.12 -8.07
C GLY A 10 16.19 7.89 -6.72
N TYR A 11 17.01 6.85 -6.68
CA TYR A 11 17.80 6.44 -5.53
C TYR A 11 19.29 6.45 -5.88
N THR A 12 20.12 6.89 -4.96
CA THR A 12 21.54 6.53 -4.96
C THR A 12 21.70 5.01 -4.77
N ALA A 13 22.91 4.50 -4.98
CA ALA A 13 23.18 3.07 -4.80
C ALA A 13 22.94 2.61 -3.34
N HIS A 14 23.38 3.40 -2.36
CA HIS A 14 23.22 3.07 -0.94
C HIS A 14 21.75 3.18 -0.51
N GLU A 15 21.02 4.22 -0.91
CA GLU A 15 19.59 4.33 -0.58
C GLU A 15 18.77 3.18 -1.19
N LEU A 16 19.11 2.74 -2.41
CA LEU A 16 18.41 1.61 -3.02
C LEU A 16 18.80 0.28 -2.36
N ALA A 17 20.05 0.13 -1.93
CA ALA A 17 20.51 -1.06 -1.21
C ALA A 17 19.77 -1.18 0.13
N ASP A 18 19.69 -0.09 0.88
CA ASP A 18 18.92 -0.01 2.12
C ASP A 18 17.43 -0.27 1.90
N ALA A 19 16.82 0.35 0.90
CA ALA A 19 15.41 0.14 0.61
C ALA A 19 15.07 -1.30 0.16
N VAL A 20 16.01 -2.02 -0.45
CA VAL A 20 15.79 -3.40 -0.93
C VAL A 20 16.18 -4.45 0.10
N TYR A 21 17.30 -4.26 0.80
CA TYR A 21 17.92 -5.25 1.68
C TYR A 21 17.89 -4.87 3.16
N GLY A 22 17.61 -3.60 3.50
CA GLY A 22 17.76 -3.07 4.85
C GLY A 22 19.22 -2.88 5.26
N ASP A 23 20.12 -2.82 4.27
CA ASP A 23 21.55 -2.72 4.47
C ASP A 23 22.15 -1.80 3.39
N VAL A 24 22.68 -0.66 3.83
CA VAL A 24 23.37 0.31 2.97
C VAL A 24 24.62 -0.27 2.31
N ASP A 25 25.27 -1.26 2.92
CA ASP A 25 26.52 -1.85 2.44
C ASP A 25 26.28 -2.96 1.39
N ALA A 26 25.03 -3.37 1.18
CA ALA A 26 24.63 -4.37 0.19
C ALA A 26 24.72 -3.88 -1.28
N VAL A 27 25.41 -2.77 -1.56
CA VAL A 27 25.60 -2.21 -2.91
C VAL A 27 26.28 -3.21 -3.85
N SER A 28 27.19 -4.04 -3.34
CA SER A 28 27.87 -5.09 -4.11
C SER A 28 26.90 -6.16 -4.61
N THR A 29 25.87 -6.49 -3.82
CA THR A 29 24.76 -7.38 -4.19
C THR A 29 23.75 -6.69 -5.11
N LEU A 30 23.46 -5.42 -4.84
CA LEU A 30 22.49 -4.62 -5.61
C LEU A 30 22.92 -4.43 -7.08
N ARG A 31 24.20 -4.14 -7.34
CA ARG A 31 24.66 -3.81 -8.70
C ARG A 31 24.41 -4.93 -9.71
N PRO A 32 24.75 -6.20 -9.44
CA PRO A 32 24.39 -7.33 -10.30
C PRO A 32 22.88 -7.50 -10.50
N GLU A 33 22.06 -7.30 -9.47
CA GLU A 33 20.59 -7.33 -9.62
C GLU A 33 20.08 -6.23 -10.54
N MET A 34 20.65 -5.02 -10.44
CA MET A 34 20.31 -3.92 -11.33
C MET A 34 20.70 -4.20 -12.79
N VAL A 35 21.81 -4.90 -13.04
CA VAL A 35 22.17 -5.36 -14.39
C VAL A 35 21.16 -6.38 -14.91
N ARG A 36 20.82 -7.39 -14.11
CA ARG A 36 19.78 -8.39 -14.47
C ARG A 36 18.45 -7.72 -14.77
N LEU A 37 18.03 -6.80 -13.91
CA LEU A 37 16.79 -6.06 -14.10
C LEU A 37 16.80 -5.26 -15.40
N ARG A 38 17.92 -4.58 -15.73
CA ARG A 38 18.04 -3.84 -16.99
C ARG A 38 17.89 -4.75 -18.20
N HIS A 39 18.54 -5.90 -18.23
CA HIS A 39 18.40 -6.84 -19.34
C HIS A 39 16.96 -7.32 -19.51
N VAL A 40 16.27 -7.65 -18.41
CA VAL A 40 14.86 -8.06 -18.46
C VAL A 40 13.97 -6.93 -18.96
N VAL A 41 14.16 -5.71 -18.47
CA VAL A 41 13.37 -4.55 -18.91
C VAL A 41 13.68 -4.19 -20.35
N GLU A 42 14.93 -4.20 -20.77
CA GLU A 42 15.35 -3.91 -22.15
C GLU A 42 14.70 -4.87 -23.16
N ALA A 43 14.59 -6.15 -22.81
CA ALA A 43 13.92 -7.15 -23.65
C ALA A 43 12.41 -6.92 -23.78
N LEU A 44 11.77 -6.28 -22.78
CA LEU A 44 10.33 -6.01 -22.77
C LEU A 44 9.98 -4.62 -23.34
N ASP A 45 10.76 -3.61 -22.96
CA ASP A 45 10.61 -2.22 -23.36
C ASP A 45 11.96 -1.48 -23.22
N PRO A 46 12.71 -1.31 -24.34
CA PRO A 46 13.97 -0.56 -24.36
C PRO A 46 13.84 0.89 -23.88
N THR A 47 12.65 1.48 -23.94
CA THR A 47 12.41 2.87 -23.50
C THR A 47 12.26 3.01 -21.99
N LEU A 48 12.14 1.90 -21.25
CA LEU A 48 11.90 1.88 -19.82
C LEU A 48 13.13 1.45 -19.00
N VAL A 49 14.26 1.17 -19.65
CA VAL A 49 15.48 0.67 -19.00
C VAL A 49 15.92 1.62 -17.87
N PRO A 50 16.08 1.13 -16.62
CA PRO A 50 16.46 1.99 -15.50
C PRO A 50 17.78 2.73 -15.72
N LEU A 51 17.74 4.05 -15.56
CA LEU A 51 18.92 4.92 -15.60
C LEU A 51 19.86 4.63 -14.43
N SER A 52 21.06 5.21 -14.47
CA SER A 52 22.05 5.12 -13.39
C SER A 52 22.43 6.51 -12.89
N ARG A 53 22.81 6.62 -11.61
CA ARG A 53 23.31 7.85 -10.97
C ARG A 53 22.36 9.06 -11.13
N PRO A 54 21.18 9.06 -10.48
CA PRO A 54 20.63 8.01 -9.60
C PRO A 54 19.93 6.88 -10.37
N TYR A 55 19.72 5.74 -9.71
CA TYR A 55 18.85 4.68 -10.22
C TYR A 55 17.40 5.18 -10.23
N ARG A 56 16.81 5.31 -11.43
CA ARG A 56 15.42 5.73 -11.65
C ARG A 56 14.89 5.21 -12.97
N LEU A 57 13.58 5.19 -13.14
CA LEU A 57 12.98 4.95 -14.45
C LEU A 57 13.07 6.22 -15.31
N PRO A 58 13.27 6.09 -16.64
CA PRO A 58 13.36 7.24 -17.55
C PRO A 58 12.03 7.96 -17.76
N ARG A 59 10.91 7.28 -17.45
CA ARG A 59 9.55 7.81 -17.49
C ARG A 59 8.72 7.21 -16.35
N PRO A 60 7.63 7.89 -15.92
CA PRO A 60 6.74 7.36 -14.89
C PRO A 60 6.13 6.02 -15.31
N VAL A 61 5.92 5.15 -14.32
CA VAL A 61 5.15 3.91 -14.43
C VAL A 61 4.08 3.96 -13.36
N ALA A 62 2.83 3.83 -13.77
CA ALA A 62 1.72 3.81 -12.83
C ALA A 62 1.80 2.55 -11.96
N LEU A 63 1.68 2.74 -10.64
CA LEU A 63 1.49 1.66 -9.69
C LEU A 63 0.02 1.61 -9.28
N ASP A 64 -0.50 0.41 -9.05
CA ASP A 64 -1.85 0.22 -8.52
C ASP A 64 -2.02 0.95 -7.16
N LEU A 65 -0.94 1.00 -6.37
CA LEU A 65 -0.87 1.76 -5.12
C LEU A 65 -1.06 3.27 -5.34
N ASP A 66 -0.42 3.85 -6.36
CA ASP A 66 -0.57 5.28 -6.66
C ASP A 66 -1.99 5.59 -7.16
N ALA A 67 -2.60 4.66 -7.91
CA ALA A 67 -3.99 4.77 -8.33
C ALA A 67 -4.95 4.72 -7.13
N LEU A 68 -4.69 3.86 -6.16
CA LEU A 68 -5.48 3.74 -4.94
C LEU A 68 -5.40 5.02 -4.09
N VAL A 69 -4.21 5.56 -3.88
CA VAL A 69 -4.01 6.87 -3.21
C VAL A 69 -4.74 7.98 -3.97
N GLY A 70 -4.59 8.05 -5.29
CA GLY A 70 -5.28 9.05 -6.11
C GLY A 70 -6.81 8.97 -6.06
N LEU A 71 -7.39 7.80 -5.79
CA LEU A 71 -8.84 7.66 -5.59
C LEU A 71 -9.27 8.26 -4.25
N VAL A 72 -8.54 7.99 -3.16
CA VAL A 72 -8.89 8.54 -1.84
C VAL A 72 -8.65 10.03 -1.75
N ASP A 73 -7.61 10.56 -2.38
CA ASP A 73 -7.30 12.00 -2.42
C ASP A 73 -8.42 12.83 -3.08
N ARG A 74 -9.15 12.24 -4.03
CA ARG A 74 -10.28 12.89 -4.70
C ARG A 74 -11.65 12.54 -4.08
N GLY A 75 -11.65 11.91 -2.91
CA GLY A 75 -12.88 11.52 -2.20
C GLY A 75 -13.63 10.33 -2.82
N ALA A 76 -13.02 9.60 -3.76
CA ALA A 76 -13.63 8.46 -4.43
C ALA A 76 -13.57 7.18 -3.57
N HIS A 77 -13.96 7.25 -2.31
CA HIS A 77 -13.79 6.20 -1.30
C HIS A 77 -14.39 4.84 -1.71
N ARG A 78 -15.61 4.83 -2.26
CA ARG A 78 -16.25 3.59 -2.77
C ARG A 78 -15.46 2.96 -3.93
N ALA A 79 -14.76 3.76 -4.74
CA ALA A 79 -13.94 3.24 -5.82
C ALA A 79 -12.61 2.71 -5.26
N ALA A 80 -12.01 3.41 -4.29
CA ALA A 80 -10.80 2.96 -3.61
C ALA A 80 -10.98 1.59 -2.95
N VAL A 81 -12.02 1.41 -2.15
CA VAL A 81 -12.28 0.11 -1.48
C VAL A 81 -12.52 -1.03 -2.46
N ARG A 82 -13.12 -0.75 -3.62
CA ARG A 82 -13.32 -1.76 -4.68
C ARG A 82 -12.03 -2.09 -5.44
N ALA A 83 -11.13 -1.13 -5.55
CA ALA A 83 -9.83 -1.30 -6.21
C ALA A 83 -8.80 -1.97 -5.29
N ASP A 84 -8.99 -1.91 -3.98
CA ASP A 84 -8.16 -2.60 -2.99
C ASP A 84 -8.47 -4.11 -2.99
N THR A 85 -7.73 -4.84 -3.81
CA THR A 85 -7.82 -6.31 -3.93
C THR A 85 -6.84 -7.04 -3.00
N GLY A 86 -6.35 -6.35 -1.96
CA GLY A 86 -5.37 -6.88 -1.02
C GLY A 86 -3.98 -6.26 -1.16
N PRO A 87 -3.04 -6.66 -0.29
CA PRO A 87 -1.74 -6.00 -0.19
C PRO A 87 -0.95 -6.16 -1.49
N ALA A 88 -0.48 -5.05 -2.06
CA ALA A 88 0.41 -5.08 -3.21
C ALA A 88 1.66 -5.91 -2.91
N LEU A 89 2.16 -6.69 -3.87
CA LEU A 89 3.39 -7.49 -3.74
C LEU A 89 3.49 -8.27 -2.42
N PRO A 90 2.49 -9.09 -2.04
CA PRO A 90 2.36 -9.65 -0.69
C PRO A 90 3.59 -10.45 -0.26
N SER A 91 4.24 -11.15 -1.20
CA SER A 91 5.44 -11.96 -0.96
C SER A 91 6.74 -11.15 -0.85
N SER A 92 6.74 -9.85 -1.17
CA SER A 92 7.94 -9.03 -1.06
C SER A 92 8.21 -8.65 0.40
N THR A 93 9.43 -8.91 0.85
CA THR A 93 9.94 -8.56 2.19
C THR A 93 10.92 -7.39 2.16
N ALA A 94 11.15 -6.78 0.99
CA ALA A 94 12.04 -5.63 0.86
C ALA A 94 11.54 -4.47 1.75
N PRO A 95 12.39 -3.88 2.63
CA PRO A 95 11.95 -2.89 3.61
C PRO A 95 11.21 -1.70 3.01
N GLY A 96 11.69 -1.16 1.89
CA GLY A 96 11.03 -0.06 1.20
C GLY A 96 9.67 -0.43 0.61
N VAL A 97 9.48 -1.68 0.18
CA VAL A 97 8.18 -2.16 -0.32
C VAL A 97 7.22 -2.37 0.84
N VAL A 98 7.70 -2.93 1.96
CA VAL A 98 6.92 -3.05 3.20
C VAL A 98 6.46 -1.67 3.68
N ALA A 99 7.39 -0.71 3.77
CA ALA A 99 7.10 0.65 4.20
C ALA A 99 6.05 1.32 3.30
N LEU A 100 6.21 1.23 1.98
CA LEU A 100 5.25 1.76 1.01
C LEU A 100 3.84 1.15 1.18
N ARG A 101 3.74 -0.17 1.40
CA ARG A 101 2.43 -0.81 1.64
C ARG A 101 1.77 -0.31 2.92
N VAL A 102 2.54 -0.17 4.00
CA VAL A 102 2.05 0.33 5.28
C VAL A 102 1.56 1.77 5.14
N GLU A 103 2.33 2.62 4.46
CA GLU A 103 1.98 4.03 4.21
C GLU A 103 0.68 4.16 3.41
N VAL A 104 0.56 3.42 2.31
CA VAL A 104 -0.65 3.46 1.47
C VAL A 104 -1.86 2.91 2.22
N ALA A 105 -1.72 1.79 2.93
CA ALA A 105 -2.80 1.23 3.74
C ALA A 105 -3.28 2.21 4.83
N ALA A 106 -2.35 2.87 5.52
CA ALA A 106 -2.69 3.89 6.51
C ALA A 106 -3.41 5.09 5.88
N THR A 107 -2.94 5.57 4.72
CA THR A 107 -3.55 6.68 3.98
C THR A 107 -5.00 6.36 3.57
N VAL A 108 -5.23 5.17 3.01
CA VAL A 108 -6.56 4.72 2.61
C VAL A 108 -7.48 4.60 3.82
N ARG A 109 -7.01 3.96 4.89
CA ARG A 109 -7.78 3.82 6.13
C ARG A 109 -8.18 5.18 6.70
N ASP A 110 -7.22 6.09 6.83
CA ASP A 110 -7.46 7.40 7.46
C ASP A 110 -8.38 8.29 6.59
N ALA A 111 -8.30 8.17 5.26
CA ALA A 111 -9.25 8.80 4.36
C ALA A 111 -10.68 8.26 4.53
N LEU A 112 -10.85 6.94 4.71
CA LEU A 112 -12.14 6.33 4.99
C LEU A 112 -12.71 6.74 6.35
N LEU A 113 -11.87 6.76 7.38
CA LEU A 113 -12.24 7.23 8.72
C LEU A 113 -12.66 8.70 8.70
N THR A 114 -12.04 9.54 7.86
CA THR A 114 -12.33 10.98 7.83
C THR A 114 -13.55 11.31 6.97
N GLY A 115 -13.60 10.79 5.74
CA GLY A 115 -14.58 11.19 4.71
C GLY A 115 -15.43 10.05 4.13
N GLY A 116 -15.16 8.80 4.49
CA GLY A 116 -15.85 7.63 3.92
C GLY A 116 -17.33 7.58 4.28
N SER A 117 -18.17 7.14 3.34
CA SER A 117 -19.57 6.82 3.66
C SER A 117 -19.66 5.58 4.58
N ILE A 118 -20.80 5.39 5.26
CA ILE A 118 -21.06 4.18 6.05
C ILE A 118 -20.83 2.91 5.22
N GLU A 119 -21.30 2.90 3.96
CA GLU A 119 -21.10 1.78 3.04
C GLU A 119 -19.62 1.54 2.70
N SER A 120 -18.82 2.59 2.57
CA SER A 120 -17.38 2.46 2.30
C SER A 120 -16.67 1.86 3.51
N LEU A 121 -17.01 2.29 4.72
CA LEU A 121 -16.49 1.73 5.97
C LEU A 121 -16.91 0.27 6.17
N VAL A 122 -18.17 -0.05 5.86
CA VAL A 122 -18.67 -1.43 5.82
C VAL A 122 -17.81 -2.29 4.90
N SER A 123 -17.67 -1.87 3.64
CA SER A 123 -16.94 -2.66 2.65
C SER A 123 -15.46 -2.80 3.02
N TYR A 124 -14.84 -1.78 3.62
CA TYR A 124 -13.48 -1.86 4.11
C TYR A 124 -13.36 -2.79 5.32
N SER A 125 -14.31 -2.76 6.26
CA SER A 125 -14.35 -3.66 7.42
C SER A 125 -14.59 -5.13 7.06
N GLU A 126 -15.02 -5.42 5.83
CA GLU A 126 -15.18 -6.78 5.31
C GLU A 126 -13.92 -7.27 4.56
N SER A 127 -12.95 -6.38 4.31
CA SER A 127 -11.67 -6.70 3.66
C SER A 127 -10.63 -7.25 4.65
N ASP A 128 -9.61 -7.96 4.15
CA ASP A 128 -8.50 -8.45 4.98
C ASP A 128 -7.76 -7.33 5.71
N ALA A 129 -7.66 -6.14 5.12
CA ALA A 129 -6.99 -4.99 5.72
C ALA A 129 -7.81 -4.34 6.85
N GLY A 130 -9.14 -4.37 6.76
CA GLY A 130 -10.03 -3.67 7.68
C GLY A 130 -10.77 -4.55 8.68
N ARG A 131 -10.83 -5.87 8.48
CA ARG A 131 -11.65 -6.79 9.30
C ARG A 131 -11.33 -6.80 10.78
N ASP A 132 -10.06 -6.55 11.13
CA ASP A 132 -9.59 -6.49 12.51
C ASP A 132 -9.16 -5.07 12.93
N ASP A 133 -9.39 -4.05 12.09
CA ASP A 133 -9.05 -2.67 12.44
C ASP A 133 -10.07 -2.09 13.42
N VAL A 134 -9.69 -2.09 14.71
CA VAL A 134 -10.52 -1.59 15.81
C VAL A 134 -10.98 -0.15 15.59
N ARG A 135 -10.15 0.72 14.99
CA ARG A 135 -10.53 2.13 14.76
C ARG A 135 -11.65 2.22 13.73
N VAL A 136 -11.57 1.45 12.65
CA VAL A 136 -12.64 1.36 11.63
C VAL A 136 -13.92 0.80 12.22
N LEU A 137 -13.83 -0.29 12.98
CA LEU A 137 -14.99 -0.94 13.58
C LEU A 137 -15.72 -0.03 14.57
N LEU A 138 -14.96 0.67 15.43
CA LEU A 138 -15.52 1.67 16.35
C LEU A 138 -16.15 2.86 15.61
N GLU A 139 -15.50 3.34 14.56
CA GLU A 139 -16.03 4.44 13.77
C GLU A 139 -17.31 4.06 13.02
N LEU A 140 -17.36 2.85 12.48
CA LEU A 140 -18.57 2.30 11.87
C LEU A 140 -19.69 2.15 12.92
N LEU A 141 -19.38 1.63 14.11
CA LEU A 141 -20.34 1.54 15.21
C LEU A 141 -20.87 2.92 15.62
N ARG A 142 -20.02 3.94 15.62
CA ARG A 142 -20.41 5.33 15.93
C ARG A 142 -21.37 5.92 14.89
N ARG A 143 -21.17 5.61 13.60
CA ARG A 143 -21.98 6.14 12.48
C ARG A 143 -23.28 5.37 12.24
N LEU A 144 -23.35 4.10 12.64
CA LEU A 144 -24.55 3.28 12.42
C LEU A 144 -25.75 3.75 13.27
N PRO A 145 -26.97 3.82 12.68
CA PRO A 145 -28.19 4.15 13.43
C PRO A 145 -28.43 3.20 14.61
N PRO A 146 -28.97 3.66 15.76
CA PRO A 146 -29.14 2.84 16.97
C PRO A 146 -29.86 1.50 16.77
N GLY A 147 -30.80 1.42 15.81
CA GLY A 147 -31.55 0.19 15.50
C GLY A 147 -30.92 -0.73 14.46
N SER A 148 -29.69 -0.46 14.00
CA SER A 148 -29.05 -1.26 12.96
C SER A 148 -28.63 -2.64 13.50
N PRO A 149 -29.05 -3.76 12.86
CA PRO A 149 -28.65 -5.10 13.28
C PRO A 149 -27.14 -5.34 13.19
N ARG A 150 -26.43 -4.59 12.33
CA ARG A 150 -24.96 -4.65 12.21
C ARG A 150 -24.26 -4.24 13.50
N ARG A 151 -24.89 -3.41 14.36
CA ARG A 151 -24.29 -2.97 15.62
C ARG A 151 -24.00 -4.15 16.55
N THR A 152 -24.94 -5.10 16.66
CA THR A 152 -24.77 -6.29 17.51
C THR A 152 -23.57 -7.11 17.09
N HIS A 153 -23.40 -7.34 15.78
CA HIS A 153 -22.25 -8.07 15.25
C HIS A 153 -20.92 -7.33 15.48
N LEU A 154 -20.89 -6.00 15.30
CA LEU A 154 -19.69 -5.20 15.51
C LEU A 154 -19.25 -5.18 16.98
N VAL A 155 -20.19 -5.07 17.93
CA VAL A 155 -19.87 -5.10 19.36
C VAL A 155 -19.26 -6.45 19.75
N ALA A 156 -19.90 -7.56 19.36
CA ALA A 156 -19.37 -8.90 19.65
C ALA A 156 -17.98 -9.12 19.03
N HIS A 157 -17.74 -8.62 17.82
CA HIS A 157 -16.43 -8.71 17.17
C HIS A 157 -15.36 -7.87 17.86
N LEU A 158 -15.70 -6.63 18.28
CA LEU A 158 -14.81 -5.76 19.05
C LEU A 158 -14.45 -6.35 20.43
N GLU A 159 -15.41 -6.97 21.11
CA GLU A 159 -15.17 -7.68 22.37
C GLU A 159 -14.22 -8.86 22.17
N ALA A 160 -14.41 -9.65 21.10
CA ALA A 160 -13.50 -10.74 20.74
C ALA A 160 -12.10 -10.26 20.35
N LEU A 161 -11.95 -9.06 19.79
CA LEU A 161 -10.67 -8.41 19.51
C LEU A 161 -9.96 -7.97 20.80
N GLY A 162 -10.70 -7.37 21.75
CA GLY A 162 -10.16 -6.88 23.02
C GLY A 162 -9.89 -7.98 24.07
N GLY A 163 -10.46 -9.16 23.90
CA GLY A 163 -10.17 -10.33 24.76
C GLY A 163 -8.94 -11.15 24.34
N ARG A 164 -8.12 -10.65 23.39
CA ARG A 164 -6.91 -11.32 22.88
C ARG A 164 -5.60 -10.82 23.49
N ASP A 165 -5.68 -10.15 24.63
CA ASP A 165 -4.54 -9.73 25.47
C ASP A 165 -4.18 -10.81 26.51
#